data_AF-A0A8H6MFH6-F1
#
_entry.id   AF-A0A8H6MFH6-F1
#
_cell.length_a   1.000
_cell.length_b   1.000
_cell.length_c   1.000
_cell.angle_alpha   90.00
_cell.angle_beta   90.00
_cell.angle_gamma   90.00
#
_symmetry.space_group_name_H-M   'P 1'
#
loop_
_entity.id
_entity.type
_entity.pdbx_description
1 polymer ?
#
loop_
_entity_poly.entity_id
_entity_poly.type
_entity_poly.pdbx_seq_one_letter_code
_entity_poly.pdbx_strand_id
1 'polypeptide(L)'
;MAPAVTKVVYKPDSQSTDEYTVVINPEEYHKWKGGDKTIPLASVVDSFSVFHSSQGAQGLLGKPSNQQLETVFGTSKDVDVVTKILEGGREQKVNGLNQPPTTLNPANSGSEIRR
;
A
#
# COMPACT_ATOMS: atom_id res chain seq x y z
N MET A 1 15.29 17.56 4.70
CA MET A 1 14.86 16.42 3.86
C MET A 1 13.50 16.00 4.38
N ALA A 2 12.43 16.10 3.58
CA ALA A 2 11.12 15.63 4.03
C ALA A 2 11.19 14.10 4.21
N PRO A 3 10.69 13.54 5.33
CA PRO A 3 10.63 12.10 5.48
C PRO A 3 9.79 11.52 4.34
N ALA A 4 10.35 10.55 3.61
CA ALA A 4 9.61 9.86 2.56
C ALA A 4 8.52 9.00 3.23
N VAL A 5 7.29 9.49 3.21
CA VAL A 5 6.15 8.76 3.77
C VAL A 5 5.85 7.56 2.86
N THR A 6 5.89 6.37 3.43
CA THR A 6 5.51 5.14 2.72
C THR A 6 4.15 4.70 3.21
N LYS A 7 3.25 4.40 2.28
CA LYS A 7 1.92 3.90 2.57
C LYS A 7 1.72 2.57 1.87
N VAL A 8 0.96 1.66 2.48
CA VAL A 8 0.58 0.40 1.85
C VAL A 8 -0.89 0.50 1.45
N VAL A 9 -1.18 0.24 0.18
CA VAL A 9 -2.53 0.27 -0.40
C VAL A 9 -2.96 -1.15 -0.71
N TYR A 10 -4.05 -1.59 -0.08
CA TYR A 10 -4.69 -2.87 -0.29
C TYR A 10 -6.02 -2.69 -1.02
N LYS A 11 -6.25 -3.53 -2.05
CA LYS A 11 -7.51 -3.64 -2.76
C LYS A 11 -8.12 -5.01 -2.50
N PRO A 12 -9.34 -5.08 -1.94
CA PRO A 12 -9.98 -6.36 -1.69
C PRO A 12 -10.45 -7.05 -2.96
N ASP A 13 -10.90 -6.26 -3.95
CA ASP A 13 -11.28 -6.74 -5.27
C ASP A 13 -10.62 -5.86 -6.32
N SER A 14 -10.16 -6.46 -7.43
CA SER A 14 -9.53 -5.71 -8.52
C SER A 14 -10.54 -4.87 -9.32
N GLN A 15 -11.83 -5.18 -9.21
CA GLN A 15 -12.94 -4.44 -9.82
C GLN A 15 -13.57 -3.42 -8.87
N SER A 16 -13.27 -3.49 -7.57
CA SER A 16 -13.74 -2.50 -6.59
C SER A 16 -12.92 -1.22 -6.67
N THR A 17 -13.60 -0.09 -6.47
CA THR A 17 -12.99 1.23 -6.27
C THR A 17 -12.53 1.48 -4.84
N ASP A 18 -12.82 0.55 -3.93
CA ASP A 18 -12.44 0.62 -2.53
C ASP A 18 -10.96 0.28 -2.33
N GLU A 19 -10.23 1.21 -1.74
CA GLU A 19 -8.82 1.09 -1.39
C GLU A 19 -8.65 1.28 0.12
N TYR A 20 -7.87 0.40 0.73
CA TYR A 20 -7.49 0.50 2.14
C TYR A 20 -6.03 0.87 2.23
N THR A 21 -5.74 1.99 2.88
CA THR A 21 -4.40 2.55 2.97
C THR A 21 -3.97 2.63 4.43
N VAL A 22 -2.74 2.19 4.70
CA VAL A 22 -2.10 2.33 6.02
C VAL A 22 -0.75 3.01 5.84
N VAL A 23 -0.42 3.94 6.72
CA VAL A 23 0.88 4.63 6.74
C VAL A 23 1.85 3.83 7.59
N ILE A 24 3.03 3.58 7.04
CA ILE A 24 4.05 2.74 7.68
C ILE A 24 5.40 3.44 7.71
N ASN A 25 6.24 2.99 8.63
CA ASN A 25 7.64 3.29 8.60
C ASN A 25 8.34 2.30 7.66
N PRO A 26 8.92 2.74 6.51
CA PRO A 26 9.56 1.85 5.57
C PRO A 26 10.70 1.04 6.21
N GLU A 27 11.48 1.63 7.12
CA GLU A 27 12.62 0.95 7.75
C GLU A 27 12.19 -0.27 8.57
N GLU A 28 11.14 -0.11 9.38
CA GLU A 28 10.61 -1.18 10.22
C GLU A 28 9.83 -2.21 9.41
N TYR A 29 9.08 -1.75 8.40
CA TYR A 29 8.37 -2.65 7.49
C TYR A 29 9.33 -3.56 6.70
N HIS A 30 10.47 -3.04 6.22
CA HIS A 30 11.47 -3.87 5.53
C HIS A 30 12.04 -4.96 6.44
N LYS A 31 12.32 -4.65 7.71
CA LYS A 31 12.80 -5.64 8.70
C LYS A 31 11.72 -6.68 9.02
N TRP A 32 10.50 -6.22 9.27
CA TRP A 32 9.36 -7.09 9.56
C TRP A 32 9.06 -8.04 8.40
N LYS A 33 9.02 -7.52 7.17
CA LYS A 33 8.82 -8.29 5.93
C LYS A 33 10.00 -9.23 5.65
N GLY A 34 11.21 -8.89 6.10
CA GLY A 34 12.40 -9.74 6.05
C GLY A 34 12.36 -10.96 6.97
N GLY A 35 11.32 -11.10 7.81
CA GLY A 35 11.13 -12.23 8.72
C GLY A 35 11.26 -11.88 10.20
N ASP A 36 11.59 -10.62 10.51
CA ASP A 36 11.77 -10.16 11.88
C ASP A 36 10.41 -9.83 12.54
N LYS A 37 9.63 -10.88 12.87
CA LYS A 37 8.35 -10.74 13.57
C LYS A 37 8.51 -10.38 15.07
N THR A 38 9.73 -10.10 15.52
CA THR A 38 9.98 -9.58 16.88
C THR A 38 9.61 -8.10 17.00
N ILE A 39 9.55 -7.38 15.87
CA ILE A 39 9.15 -5.98 15.80
C ILE A 39 7.62 -5.92 15.91
N PRO A 40 7.06 -5.23 16.92
CA PRO A 40 5.63 -5.10 17.04
C PRO A 40 5.07 -4.27 15.89
N LEU A 41 3.88 -4.63 15.41
CA LEU A 41 3.20 -3.90 14.33
C LEU A 41 3.01 -2.41 14.67
N ALA A 42 2.88 -2.07 15.95
CA ALA A 42 2.81 -0.69 16.45
C ALA A 42 4.05 0.15 16.13
N SER A 43 5.19 -0.52 15.93
CA SER A 43 6.46 0.07 15.55
C SER A 43 6.53 0.16 14.02
N VAL A 44 6.06 -0.88 13.31
CA VAL A 44 6.01 -0.91 11.84
C VAL A 44 5.06 0.14 11.26
N VAL A 45 3.89 0.33 11.88
CA VAL A 45 2.90 1.31 11.43
C VAL A 45 3.10 2.64 12.14
N ASP A 46 3.07 3.73 11.38
CA ASP A 46 3.16 5.08 11.95
C ASP A 46 1.88 5.41 12.76
N SER A 47 0.75 4.85 12.32
CA SER A 47 -0.53 4.94 13.01
C SER A 47 -1.41 3.74 12.65
N PHE A 48 -2.12 3.18 13.64
CA PHE A 48 -3.16 2.16 13.44
C PHE A 48 -4.43 2.69 12.76
N SER A 49 -4.36 3.86 12.12
CA SER A 49 -5.47 4.41 11.36
C SER A 49 -5.52 3.77 9.99
N VAL A 50 -6.49 2.87 9.80
CA VAL A 50 -6.85 2.36 8.48
C VAL A 50 -7.64 3.45 7.77
N PHE A 51 -7.12 3.91 6.64
CA PHE A 51 -7.83 4.84 5.78
C PHE A 51 -8.50 4.08 4.66
N HIS A 52 -9.74 4.44 4.38
CA HIS A 52 -10.52 3.91 3.26
C HIS A 52 -10.79 5.01 2.26
N SER A 53 -10.67 4.70 0.98
CA SER A 53 -11.08 5.59 -0.09
C SER A 53 -11.87 4.84 -1.15
N SER A 54 -13.03 5.38 -1.51
CA SER A 54 -13.87 4.85 -2.60
C SER A 54 -13.63 5.56 -3.94
N GLN A 55 -12.73 6.55 -4.00
CA GLN A 55 -12.41 7.32 -5.21
C GLN A 55 -10.92 7.27 -5.58
N GLY A 56 -10.20 6.27 -5.09
CA GLY A 56 -8.78 6.09 -5.38
C GLY A 56 -7.85 6.89 -4.46
N ALA A 57 -6.54 6.81 -4.71
CA ALA A 57 -5.48 7.42 -3.88
C ALA A 57 -5.54 8.96 -3.71
N GLN A 58 -6.39 9.67 -4.46
CA GLN A 58 -6.60 11.13 -4.38
C GLN A 58 -8.03 11.49 -3.91
N GLY A 59 -8.84 10.49 -3.55
CA GLY A 59 -10.19 10.68 -3.03
C GLY A 59 -10.21 11.12 -1.57
N LEU A 60 -11.41 11.33 -1.02
CA LEU A 60 -11.59 11.57 0.40
C LEU A 60 -11.08 10.33 1.17
N LEU A 61 -10.10 10.53 2.05
CA LEU A 61 -9.63 9.50 2.97
C LEU A 61 -10.54 9.52 4.21
N GLY A 62 -11.36 8.49 4.33
CA GLY A 62 -12.22 8.25 5.49
C GLY A 62 -11.69 7.14 6.38
N LYS A 63 -12.37 6.89 7.50
CA LYS A 63 -12.22 5.64 8.25
C LYS A 63 -13.29 4.65 7.78
N PRO A 64 -12.92 3.39 7.48
CA PRO A 64 -13.92 2.37 7.20
C PRO A 64 -14.74 2.08 8.46
N SER A 65 -15.98 1.62 8.25
CA SER A 65 -16.83 1.16 9.35
C SER A 65 -16.46 -0.27 9.76
N ASN A 66 -16.67 -0.64 11.03
CA ASN A 66 -16.37 -1.99 11.54
C ASN A 66 -17.03 -3.11 10.71
N GLN A 67 -18.27 -2.90 10.26
CA GLN A 67 -18.98 -3.84 9.39
C GLN A 67 -18.26 -4.05 8.05
N GLN A 68 -17.69 -2.99 7.51
CA GLN A 68 -16.95 -3.02 6.24
C GLN A 68 -15.64 -3.78 6.42
N LEU A 69 -14.95 -3.57 7.54
CA LEU A 69 -13.75 -4.31 7.91
C LEU A 69 -14.04 -5.81 8.09
N GLU A 70 -15.12 -6.18 8.78
CA GLU A 70 -15.52 -7.58 8.90
C GLU A 70 -15.90 -8.21 7.57
N THR A 71 -16.57 -7.47 6.69
CA THR A 71 -16.97 -7.98 5.36
C THR A 71 -15.75 -8.24 4.48
N VAL A 72 -14.76 -7.35 4.52
CA VAL A 72 -13.58 -7.40 3.64
C VAL A 72 -12.46 -8.27 4.20
N PHE A 73 -12.12 -8.07 5.47
CA PHE A 73 -10.99 -8.73 6.12
C PHE A 73 -11.41 -9.91 7.01
N GLY A 74 -12.71 -10.08 7.29
CA GLY A 74 -13.21 -11.09 8.23
C GLY A 74 -13.04 -10.71 9.70
N THR A 75 -12.58 -9.48 9.99
CA THR A 75 -12.23 -9.01 11.33
C THR A 75 -12.43 -7.51 11.45
N SER A 76 -12.91 -7.06 12.60
CA SER A 76 -13.03 -5.64 12.97
C SER A 76 -11.89 -5.17 13.87
N LYS A 77 -10.86 -6.01 14.10
CA LYS A 77 -9.67 -5.64 14.88
C LYS A 77 -8.66 -4.91 14.00
N ASP A 78 -8.34 -3.67 14.35
CA ASP A 78 -7.40 -2.85 13.59
C ASP A 78 -6.05 -3.55 13.35
N VAL A 79 -5.52 -4.23 14.35
CA VAL A 79 -4.22 -4.95 14.25
C VAL A 79 -4.27 -6.05 13.18
N ASP A 80 -5.36 -6.80 13.11
CA ASP A 80 -5.51 -7.92 12.19
C ASP A 80 -5.73 -7.40 10.76
N VAL A 81 -6.59 -6.38 10.60
CA VAL A 81 -6.77 -5.65 9.34
C VAL A 81 -5.45 -5.09 8.81
N VAL A 82 -4.70 -4.38 9.66
CA VAL A 82 -3.40 -3.81 9.30
C VAL A 82 -2.45 -4.91 8.87
N THR A 83 -2.39 -6.04 9.59
CA THR A 83 -1.54 -7.18 9.20
C THR A 83 -1.89 -7.67 7.80
N LYS A 84 -3.19 -7.87 7.50
CA LYS A 84 -3.65 -8.29 6.16
C LYS A 84 -3.28 -7.29 5.08
N ILE A 85 -3.41 -6.00 5.36
CA ILE A 85 -3.02 -4.92 4.44
C ILE A 85 -1.51 -4.95 4.21
N LEU A 86 -0.68 -5.20 5.23
CA LEU A 86 0.77 -5.28 5.09
C LEU A 86 1.22 -6.52 4.31
N GLU A 87 0.55 -7.66 4.50
CA GLU A 87 0.90 -8.92 3.81
C GLU A 87 0.43 -8.94 2.36
N GLY A 88 -0.78 -8.45 2.07
CA GLY A 88 -1.41 -8.49 0.75
C GLY A 88 -1.42 -7.17 -0.01
N GLY A 89 -1.02 -6.07 0.63
CA GLY A 89 -1.06 -4.74 0.04
C GLY A 89 0.17 -4.38 -0.76
N ARG A 90 0.05 -3.27 -1.49
CA ARG A 90 1.08 -2.71 -2.35
C ARG A 90 1.69 -1.49 -1.68
N GLU A 91 2.99 -1.58 -1.43
CA GLU A 91 3.78 -0.46 -0.95
C GLU A 91 3.86 0.66 -2.00
N GLN A 92 3.41 1.85 -1.63
CA GLN A 92 3.42 3.06 -2.43
C GLN A 92 4.19 4.13 -1.67
N LYS A 93 5.35 4.52 -2.22
CA LYS A 93 6.14 5.63 -1.69
C LYS A 93 5.48 6.94 -2.11
N VAL A 94 5.07 7.76 -1.14
CA VAL A 94 4.56 9.11 -1.40
C VAL A 94 5.77 10.02 -1.62
N ASN A 95 6.36 9.91 -2.81
CA ASN A 95 7.35 10.86 -3.29
C ASN A 95 6.58 11.87 -4.13
N GLY A 96 6.44 13.11 -3.65
CA GLY A 96 5.63 14.14 -4.30
C GLY A 96 5.86 14.21 -5.81
N LEU A 97 4.79 14.01 -6.59
CA LEU A 97 4.59 14.49 -7.97
C LEU A 97 5.70 14.21 -9.00
N ASN A 98 6.28 13.00 -9.08
CA ASN A 98 7.05 12.64 -10.28
C ASN A 98 7.11 11.12 -10.54
N GLN A 99 6.05 10.55 -11.10
CA GLN A 99 6.19 9.34 -11.92
C GLN A 99 5.49 9.59 -13.26
N PRO A 100 6.21 9.86 -14.36
CA PRO A 100 5.64 9.64 -15.68
C PRO A 100 5.25 8.15 -15.78
N PRO A 101 4.16 7.81 -16.50
CA PRO A 101 3.76 6.43 -16.68
C PRO A 101 4.95 5.66 -17.27
N THR A 102 5.48 4.70 -16.52
CA THR A 102 6.47 3.78 -17.08
C THR A 102 5.69 2.86 -18.01
N THR A 103 5.59 3.26 -19.27
CA THR A 103 5.22 2.40 -20.37
C THR A 103 6.31 1.34 -20.51
N LEU A 104 6.18 0.24 -19.77
CA LEU A 104 6.95 -0.97 -20.05
C LEU A 104 6.45 -1.53 -21.38
N ASN A 105 7.17 -1.24 -22.46
CA ASN A 105 7.20 -2.13 -23.62
C ASN A 105 8.58 -2.12 -24.31
N PRO A 106 9.58 -2.84 -23.78
CA PRO A 106 10.77 -3.20 -24.55
C PRO A 106 10.48 -4.44 -25.40
N ALA A 107 9.63 -4.27 -26.42
CA ALA A 107 9.37 -5.31 -27.42
C ALA A 107 9.55 -4.75 -28.83
N ASN A 108 10.77 -4.38 -29.18
CA ASN A 108 11.34 -4.68 -30.50
C ASN A 108 12.87 -4.43 -30.49
N SER A 109 13.64 -5.35 -29.90
CA SER A 109 15.02 -5.54 -30.29
C SER A 109 15.02 -6.20 -31.68
N GLY A 110 15.32 -5.45 -32.74
CA GLY A 110 15.35 -6.03 -34.07
C GLY A 110 16.03 -5.13 -35.11
N SER A 111 17.29 -5.50 -35.42
CA SER A 111 18.07 -5.20 -36.64
C SER A 111 18.44 -3.72 -36.91
N GLU A 112 19.73 -3.33 -36.84
CA GLU A 112 20.69 -3.41 -37.97
C GLU A 112 20.17 -2.60 -39.19
N ILE A 113 20.86 -1.64 -39.80
CA ILE A 113 22.24 -1.62 -40.32
C ILE A 113 22.64 -0.15 -40.58
N ARG A 114 23.88 0.21 -40.24
CA ARG A 114 24.55 1.42 -40.76
C ARG A 114 24.88 1.21 -42.24
N ARG A 115 24.47 2.13 -43.12
CA ARG A 115 25.27 2.67 -44.23
C ARG A 115 24.56 3.84 -44.87
#